data_AF-A0ABD3MNE3-F1
#
_entry.id   AF-A0ABD3MNE3-F1
#
_cell.length_a   1.000
_cell.length_b   1.000
_cell.length_c   1.000
_cell.angle_alpha   90.00
_cell.angle_beta   90.00
_cell.angle_gamma   90.00
#
_symmetry.space_group_name_H-M   'P 1'
#
loop_
_entity.id
_entity.type
_entity.pdbx_description
1 polymer ?
#
loop_
_entity_poly.entity_id
_entity_poly.type
_entity_poly.pdbx_seq_one_letter_code
_entity_poly.pdbx_strand_id
1 'polypeptide(L)'
;MAAGIAPLTNTQKIFLQRLLTQHVLTDEKARELFASINEGFGNTQNVRNDEFDRTLGKINASLVPAFNLEICTVSLPSPYTKNTGDDNANDKTPSTRIPLTKYHAIVNRSNDGIAKTNSFPNSRGSNGPHEMAYVRLLIERIIERGSMLLENSRSSNAYPAVGCPGAMNRMEIINLRTELEGAHQGHVTIAQAEMMLGLLVEEGWLVRMAPPSLGGSQNEDDDDDADADEDDEEGNETRKPRRTNNKRKTPAKKGGTFYGIGPRCFMELGEFLMKAGLPENRLPQSILHRA
;
A
#
# COMPACT_ATOMS: atom_id res chain seq x y z
N MET A 1 -37.30 -7.88 21.55
CA MET A 1 -37.50 -8.03 20.08
C MET A 1 -36.12 -8.12 19.45
N ALA A 2 -35.77 -9.22 18.78
CA ALA A 2 -34.53 -9.29 18.02
C ALA A 2 -34.63 -8.27 16.87
N ALA A 3 -33.71 -7.31 16.83
CA ALA A 3 -33.62 -6.38 15.70
C ALA A 3 -33.38 -7.21 14.44
N GLY A 4 -34.36 -7.27 13.55
CA GLY A 4 -34.26 -8.02 12.31
C GLY A 4 -33.13 -7.44 11.45
N ILE A 5 -32.18 -8.29 11.06
CA ILE A 5 -31.09 -7.90 10.16
C ILE A 5 -31.71 -7.59 8.80
N ALA A 6 -31.55 -6.36 8.32
CA ALA A 6 -32.10 -5.95 7.04
C ALA A 6 -31.46 -6.77 5.91
N PRO A 7 -32.25 -7.34 4.98
CA PRO A 7 -31.70 -8.10 3.86
C PRO A 7 -30.96 -7.16 2.89
N LEU A 8 -29.78 -7.59 2.46
CA LEU A 8 -29.01 -6.86 1.43
C LEU A 8 -29.66 -7.02 0.05
N THR A 9 -29.63 -5.95 -0.74
CA THR A 9 -30.03 -5.97 -2.16
C THR A 9 -29.03 -6.77 -3.00
N ASN A 10 -29.40 -7.15 -4.23
CA ASN A 10 -28.48 -7.86 -5.13
C ASN A 10 -27.25 -7.00 -5.48
N THR A 11 -27.44 -5.70 -5.73
CA THR A 11 -26.35 -4.73 -5.92
C THR A 11 -25.37 -4.76 -4.75
N GLN A 12 -25.88 -4.69 -3.51
CA GLN A 12 -25.06 -4.72 -2.29
C GLN A 12 -24.29 -6.03 -2.13
N LYS A 13 -24.94 -7.17 -2.41
CA LYS A 13 -24.31 -8.50 -2.36
C LYS A 13 -23.19 -8.62 -3.39
N ILE A 14 -23.41 -8.18 -4.62
CA ILE A 14 -22.40 -8.24 -5.69
C ILE A 14 -21.24 -7.28 -5.38
N PHE A 15 -21.54 -6.09 -4.87
CA PHE A 15 -20.50 -5.16 -4.42
C PHE A 15 -19.62 -5.80 -3.34
N LEU A 16 -20.21 -6.45 -2.34
CA LEU A 16 -19.48 -7.18 -1.31
C LEU A 16 -18.63 -8.31 -1.88
N GLN A 17 -19.18 -9.13 -2.79
CA GLN A 17 -18.44 -10.21 -3.43
C GLN A 17 -17.21 -9.69 -4.17
N ARG A 18 -17.37 -8.62 -4.94
CA ARG A 18 -16.27 -8.02 -5.70
C ARG A 18 -15.25 -7.32 -4.79
N LEU A 19 -15.70 -6.68 -3.71
CA LEU A 19 -14.79 -6.09 -2.72
C LEU A 19 -13.97 -7.16 -1.98
N LEU A 20 -14.57 -8.33 -1.66
CA LEU A 20 -13.84 -9.46 -1.10
C LEU A 20 -12.74 -9.97 -2.03
N THR A 21 -13.03 -10.07 -3.34
CA THR A 21 -12.04 -10.52 -4.34
C THR A 21 -10.92 -9.49 -4.54
N GLN A 22 -11.22 -8.21 -4.44
CA GLN A 22 -10.22 -7.14 -4.66
C GLN A 22 -9.39 -6.84 -3.40
N HIS A 23 -9.78 -7.39 -2.24
CA HIS A 23 -9.17 -7.18 -0.92
C HIS A 23 -9.25 -5.75 -0.37
N VAL A 24 -8.86 -4.74 -1.15
CA VAL A 24 -8.93 -3.33 -0.82
C VAL A 24 -9.12 -2.48 -2.08
N LEU A 25 -9.98 -1.48 -2.01
CA LEU A 25 -10.20 -0.52 -3.10
C LEU A 25 -9.98 0.91 -2.64
N THR A 26 -9.48 1.76 -3.53
CA THR A 26 -9.57 3.22 -3.34
C THR A 26 -11.03 3.65 -3.44
N ASP A 27 -11.39 4.78 -2.84
CA ASP A 27 -12.75 5.33 -2.91
C ASP A 27 -13.22 5.56 -4.36
N GLU A 28 -12.34 6.05 -5.23
CA GLU A 28 -12.58 6.18 -6.67
C GLU A 28 -12.99 4.83 -7.30
N LYS A 29 -12.14 3.80 -7.18
CA LYS A 29 -12.41 2.47 -7.74
C LYS A 29 -13.63 1.81 -7.11
N ALA A 30 -13.88 2.03 -5.82
CA ALA A 30 -15.04 1.49 -5.14
C ALA A 30 -16.34 2.15 -5.67
N ARG A 31 -16.31 3.46 -5.94
CA ARG A 31 -17.43 4.18 -6.56
C ARG A 31 -17.64 3.75 -8.01
N GLU A 32 -16.59 3.62 -8.81
CA GLU A 32 -16.67 3.10 -10.18
C GLU A 32 -17.28 1.69 -10.20
N LEU A 33 -16.80 0.82 -9.30
CA LEU A 33 -17.35 -0.52 -9.13
C LEU A 33 -18.84 -0.50 -8.79
N PHE A 34 -19.24 0.36 -7.84
CA PHE A 34 -20.63 0.48 -7.43
C PHE A 34 -21.52 1.04 -8.57
N ALA A 35 -21.05 2.05 -9.29
CA ALA A 35 -21.74 2.61 -10.45
C ALA A 35 -21.92 1.57 -11.56
N SER A 36 -20.85 0.83 -11.89
CA SER A 36 -20.89 -0.26 -12.89
C SER A 36 -21.89 -1.36 -12.52
N ILE A 37 -21.99 -1.72 -11.23
CA ILE A 37 -22.98 -2.70 -10.78
C ILE A 37 -24.40 -2.13 -10.95
N ASN A 38 -24.65 -0.89 -10.53
CA ASN A 38 -25.96 -0.25 -10.67
C ASN A 38 -26.42 -0.14 -12.13
N GLU A 39 -25.51 0.23 -13.03
CA GLU A 39 -25.78 0.26 -14.47
C GLU A 39 -26.20 -1.12 -14.99
N GLY A 40 -25.52 -2.18 -14.57
CA GLY A 40 -25.86 -3.57 -14.91
C GLY A 40 -27.26 -4.02 -14.44
N PHE A 41 -27.86 -3.33 -13.46
CA PHE A 41 -29.23 -3.55 -13.00
C PHE A 41 -30.24 -2.54 -13.57
N GLY A 42 -29.84 -1.72 -14.55
CA GLY A 42 -30.72 -0.74 -15.20
C GLY A 42 -30.94 0.55 -14.42
N ASN A 43 -30.18 0.79 -13.35
CA ASN A 43 -30.18 2.07 -12.63
C ASN A 43 -29.21 3.05 -13.32
N THR A 44 -29.72 3.81 -14.29
CA THR A 44 -28.97 4.82 -15.05
C THR A 44 -28.97 6.21 -14.41
N GLN A 45 -29.53 6.36 -13.19
CA GLN A 45 -29.41 7.63 -12.47
C GLN A 45 -27.97 7.81 -12.00
N ASN A 46 -27.42 9.02 -12.20
CA ASN A 46 -26.14 9.42 -11.62
C ASN A 46 -26.18 9.15 -10.11
N VAL A 47 -25.48 8.11 -9.68
CA VAL A 47 -25.36 7.74 -8.27
C VAL A 47 -24.78 8.95 -7.55
N ARG A 48 -25.59 9.60 -6.72
CA ARG A 48 -25.12 10.76 -5.96
C ARG A 48 -24.03 10.31 -4.99
N ASN A 49 -23.03 11.16 -4.71
CA ASN A 49 -21.94 10.80 -3.80
C ASN A 49 -22.43 10.27 -2.43
N ASP A 50 -23.51 10.86 -1.91
CA ASP A 50 -24.18 10.43 -0.67
C ASP A 50 -24.78 9.01 -0.74
N GLU A 51 -25.13 8.54 -1.93
CA GLU A 51 -25.80 7.25 -2.12
C GLU A 51 -24.83 6.08 -1.90
N PHE A 52 -23.59 6.23 -2.33
CA PHE A 52 -22.54 5.25 -2.08
C PHE A 52 -22.26 5.12 -0.57
N ASP A 53 -22.03 6.24 0.11
CA ASP A 53 -21.74 6.25 1.56
C ASP A 53 -22.92 5.68 2.37
N ARG A 54 -24.16 6.05 2.01
CA ARG A 54 -25.37 5.45 2.60
C ARG A 54 -25.47 3.94 2.34
N THR A 55 -25.01 3.49 1.17
CA THR A 55 -25.01 2.06 0.84
C THR A 55 -24.00 1.29 1.67
N LEU A 56 -22.79 1.82 1.88
CA LEU A 56 -21.82 1.23 2.80
C LEU A 56 -22.38 1.13 4.23
N GLY A 57 -23.05 2.19 4.71
CA GLY A 57 -23.73 2.19 6.01
C GLY A 57 -24.79 1.09 6.12
N LYS A 58 -25.65 0.93 5.10
CA LYS A 58 -26.65 -0.16 5.05
C LYS A 58 -26.00 -1.55 5.06
N ILE A 59 -24.91 -1.71 4.32
CA ILE A 59 -24.17 -2.98 4.30
C ILE A 59 -23.61 -3.30 5.69
N ASN A 60 -22.96 -2.33 6.34
CA ASN A 60 -22.40 -2.51 7.68
C ASN A 60 -23.48 -2.78 8.73
N ALA A 61 -24.65 -2.15 8.62
CA ALA A 61 -25.80 -2.44 9.48
C ALA A 61 -26.26 -3.91 9.39
N SER A 62 -26.00 -4.60 8.28
CA SER A 62 -26.23 -6.03 8.14
C SER A 62 -25.03 -6.88 8.55
N LEU A 63 -23.80 -6.51 8.15
CA LEU A 63 -22.60 -7.31 8.39
C LEU A 63 -22.17 -7.37 9.85
N VAL A 64 -22.22 -6.24 10.56
CA VAL A 64 -21.73 -6.13 11.95
C VAL A 64 -22.51 -7.06 12.89
N PRO A 65 -23.85 -7.00 12.99
CA PRO A 65 -24.59 -7.86 13.90
C PRO A 65 -24.61 -9.33 13.45
N ALA A 66 -24.50 -9.61 12.14
CA ALA A 66 -24.59 -10.97 11.61
C ALA A 66 -23.26 -11.75 11.73
N PHE A 67 -22.15 -11.11 11.37
CA PHE A 67 -20.88 -11.77 11.10
C PHE A 67 -19.70 -11.13 11.84
N ASN A 68 -19.93 -10.05 12.59
CA ASN A 68 -18.88 -9.20 13.15
C ASN A 68 -17.85 -8.73 12.10
N LEU A 69 -18.31 -8.55 10.86
CA LEU A 69 -17.54 -7.97 9.76
C LEU A 69 -17.97 -6.53 9.53
N GLU A 70 -17.06 -5.71 9.02
CA GLU A 70 -17.40 -4.37 8.53
C GLU A 70 -16.64 -4.04 7.25
N ILE A 71 -17.24 -3.25 6.39
CA ILE A 71 -16.49 -2.44 5.43
C ILE A 71 -15.86 -1.30 6.24
N CYS A 72 -14.56 -1.37 6.44
CA CYS A 72 -13.78 -0.35 7.11
C CYS A 72 -13.19 0.63 6.09
N THR A 73 -13.29 1.92 6.42
CA THR A 73 -12.75 3.01 5.61
C THR A 73 -11.64 3.72 6.39
N VAL A 74 -10.45 3.82 5.79
CA VAL A 74 -9.33 4.60 6.33
C VAL A 74 -8.86 5.62 5.31
N SER A 75 -8.41 6.78 5.79
CA SER A 75 -7.76 7.78 4.97
C SER A 75 -6.27 7.75 5.25
N LEU A 76 -5.49 7.44 4.23
CA LEU A 76 -4.04 7.36 4.31
C LEU A 76 -3.43 8.35 3.33
N PRO A 77 -2.21 8.86 3.58
CA PRO A 77 -1.54 9.76 2.64
C PRO A 77 -1.38 9.08 1.29
N SER A 78 -1.09 9.82 0.22
CA SER A 78 -0.64 9.17 -1.00
C SER A 78 0.84 8.81 -0.89
N PRO A 79 1.16 7.56 -0.55
CA PRO A 79 2.23 6.86 -1.27
C PRO A 79 1.71 5.62 -2.00
N TYR A 80 0.41 5.59 -2.31
CA TYR A 80 -0.39 4.38 -2.50
C TYR A 80 -1.26 4.41 -3.78
N THR A 81 -1.01 5.37 -4.67
CA THR A 81 -1.49 5.41 -6.06
C THR A 81 -0.27 5.30 -6.98
N LYS A 82 -0.41 4.58 -8.10
CA LYS A 82 0.66 4.40 -9.09
C LYS A 82 1.27 5.75 -9.45
N ASN A 83 2.60 5.85 -9.43
CA ASN A 83 3.29 6.79 -10.33
C ASN A 83 2.99 6.34 -11.77
N THR A 84 1.89 6.79 -12.32
CA THR A 84 1.80 7.09 -13.74
C THR A 84 2.06 8.58 -13.81
N GLY A 85 3.25 8.96 -14.29
CA GLY A 85 3.63 10.35 -14.44
C GLY A 85 2.54 11.08 -15.23
N ASP A 86 1.94 12.06 -14.58
CA ASP A 86 1.15 13.08 -15.25
C ASP A 86 1.36 14.36 -14.43
N ASP A 87 2.55 14.93 -14.63
CA ASP A 87 2.93 16.25 -14.12
C ASP A 87 2.15 17.31 -14.91
N ASN A 88 0.85 17.41 -14.67
CA ASN A 88 0.11 18.63 -14.97
C ASN A 88 0.13 19.53 -13.73
N ALA A 89 1.32 20.08 -13.47
CA ALA A 89 1.55 21.12 -12.49
C ALA A 89 0.99 22.45 -13.02
N ASN A 90 -0.32 22.64 -12.88
CA ASN A 90 -0.91 23.95 -13.09
C ASN A 90 -2.11 24.21 -12.20
N ASP A 91 -1.94 24.05 -10.89
CA ASP A 91 -2.82 24.77 -9.96
C ASP A 91 -2.06 25.35 -8.77
N LYS A 92 -2.21 26.66 -8.65
CA LYS A 92 -1.51 27.53 -7.71
C LYS A 92 -2.34 27.63 -6.44
N THR A 93 -1.93 26.91 -5.39
CA THR A 93 -1.96 27.36 -3.98
C THR A 93 -1.26 26.32 -3.10
N PRO A 94 -0.33 26.70 -2.20
CA PRO A 94 0.33 25.74 -1.33
C PRO A 94 -0.60 25.37 -0.17
N SER A 95 -1.55 24.48 -0.42
CA SER A 95 -2.13 23.69 0.66
C SER A 95 -1.03 22.74 1.16
N THR A 96 -0.36 23.09 2.25
CA THR A 96 0.69 22.30 2.93
C THR A 96 0.20 20.96 3.50
N ARG A 97 -1.00 20.51 3.16
CA ARG A 97 -1.56 19.23 3.60
C ARG A 97 -1.43 18.20 2.48
N ILE A 98 -0.66 17.14 2.76
CA ILE A 98 -0.53 15.98 1.89
C ILE A 98 -1.94 15.38 1.68
N PRO A 99 -2.40 15.22 0.43
CA PRO A 99 -3.73 14.69 0.15
C PRO A 99 -3.85 13.26 0.69
N LEU A 100 -4.99 12.96 1.31
CA LEU A 100 -5.31 11.63 1.79
C LEU A 100 -6.20 10.90 0.79
N THR A 101 -5.86 9.65 0.51
CA THR A 101 -6.65 8.71 -0.27
C THR A 101 -7.47 7.84 0.69
N LYS A 102 -8.77 7.73 0.42
CA LYS A 102 -9.67 6.82 1.15
C LYS A 102 -9.56 5.41 0.57
N TYR A 103 -9.45 4.43 1.47
CA TYR A 103 -9.43 3.01 1.15
C TYR A 103 -10.58 2.30 1.84
N HIS A 104 -11.14 1.29 1.17
CA HIS A 104 -12.23 0.46 1.67
C HIS A 104 -11.81 -1.02 1.62
N ALA A 105 -11.97 -1.73 2.72
CA ALA A 105 -11.82 -3.19 2.76
C ALA A 105 -12.84 -3.81 3.71
N ILE A 106 -13.16 -5.08 3.48
CA ILE A 106 -13.95 -5.86 4.45
C ILE A 106 -12.99 -6.41 5.49
N VAL A 107 -13.21 -6.05 6.74
CA VAL A 107 -12.37 -6.46 7.86
C VAL A 107 -13.15 -7.24 8.89
N ASN A 108 -12.44 -8.16 9.53
CA ASN A 108 -12.94 -8.84 10.69
C ASN A 108 -12.71 -7.98 11.94
N ARG A 109 -13.80 -7.58 12.60
CA ARG A 109 -13.78 -6.82 13.85
C ARG A 109 -13.45 -7.69 15.05
N SER A 110 -13.62 -9.01 14.94
CA SER A 110 -13.20 -9.92 16.00
C SER A 110 -11.69 -9.83 16.15
N ASN A 111 -11.24 -9.58 17.37
CA ASN A 111 -9.84 -9.64 17.74
C ASN A 111 -9.48 -11.02 18.32
N ASP A 112 -10.18 -12.08 17.89
CA ASP A 112 -9.84 -13.42 18.32
C ASP A 112 -8.61 -13.95 17.54
N GLY A 113 -7.83 -14.79 18.22
CA GLY A 113 -6.57 -15.30 17.66
C GLY A 113 -6.76 -16.11 16.38
N ILE A 114 -7.94 -16.71 16.17
CA ILE A 114 -8.23 -17.52 14.97
C ILE A 114 -8.44 -16.59 13.77
N ALA A 115 -9.24 -15.54 13.93
CA ALA A 115 -9.49 -14.52 12.91
C ALA A 115 -8.17 -13.90 12.45
N LYS A 116 -7.34 -13.41 13.38
CA LYS A 116 -6.10 -12.71 13.03
C LYS A 116 -4.99 -13.62 12.54
N THR A 117 -4.93 -14.87 13.00
CA THR A 117 -3.99 -15.87 12.46
C THR A 117 -4.37 -16.25 11.03
N ASN A 118 -5.65 -16.21 10.67
CA ASN A 118 -6.16 -16.59 9.35
C ASN A 118 -6.45 -15.42 8.39
N SER A 119 -6.33 -14.17 8.85
CA SER A 119 -6.45 -13.00 7.98
C SER A 119 -5.33 -12.93 6.94
N PHE A 120 -4.18 -13.55 7.18
CA PHE A 120 -3.03 -13.49 6.28
C PHE A 120 -3.08 -14.58 5.18
N PRO A 121 -2.65 -14.25 3.95
CA PRO A 121 -2.69 -15.16 2.80
C PRO A 121 -2.06 -16.53 3.05
N ASN A 122 -1.04 -16.59 3.91
CA ASN A 122 -0.20 -17.76 4.11
C ASN A 122 -0.60 -18.64 5.30
N SER A 123 -1.72 -18.36 5.96
CA SER A 123 -2.24 -19.25 7.02
C SER A 123 -2.77 -20.58 6.47
N ARG A 124 -2.99 -20.67 5.15
CA ARG A 124 -3.58 -21.82 4.46
C ARG A 124 -2.49 -22.74 3.89
N GLY A 125 -1.93 -23.64 4.70
CA GLY A 125 -1.03 -24.71 4.23
C GLY A 125 -0.07 -25.28 5.27
N SER A 126 0.70 -26.32 4.89
CA SER A 126 1.71 -27.01 5.72
C SER A 126 2.92 -26.14 6.09
N ASN A 127 3.08 -24.99 5.47
CA ASN A 127 4.20 -24.07 5.71
C ASN A 127 3.82 -22.86 6.60
N GLY A 128 2.57 -22.74 7.05
CA GLY A 128 2.05 -21.51 7.70
C GLY A 128 2.94 -20.84 8.76
N PRO A 129 3.58 -21.55 9.71
CA PRO A 129 4.30 -20.89 10.80
C PRO A 129 5.56 -20.11 10.39
N HIS A 130 6.36 -20.63 9.45
CA HIS A 130 7.64 -20.00 9.06
C HIS A 130 7.39 -18.78 8.18
N GLU A 131 6.49 -18.90 7.22
CA GLU A 131 6.00 -17.81 6.38
C GLU A 131 5.38 -16.70 7.25
N MET A 132 4.59 -17.05 8.27
CA MET A 132 4.03 -16.07 9.19
C MET A 132 5.10 -15.36 10.04
N ALA A 133 6.12 -16.08 10.51
CA ALA A 133 7.25 -15.49 11.21
C ALA A 133 8.00 -14.49 10.31
N TYR A 134 8.19 -14.85 9.04
CA TYR A 134 8.80 -13.97 8.04
C TYR A 134 7.97 -12.71 7.77
N VAL A 135 6.64 -12.84 7.62
CA VAL A 135 5.75 -11.69 7.40
C VAL A 135 5.76 -10.75 8.61
N ARG A 136 5.77 -11.30 9.84
CA ARG A 136 5.89 -10.48 11.06
C ARG A 136 7.19 -9.70 11.10
N LEU A 137 8.31 -10.39 10.90
CA LEU A 137 9.64 -9.77 10.84
C LEU A 137 9.70 -8.67 9.77
N LEU A 138 9.13 -8.92 8.59
CA LEU A 138 9.04 -7.93 7.51
C LEU A 138 8.33 -6.66 7.97
N ILE A 139 7.11 -6.80 8.52
CA ILE A 139 6.32 -5.65 8.96
C ILE A 139 7.04 -4.89 10.08
N GLU A 140 7.59 -5.60 11.07
CA GLU A 140 8.38 -5.03 12.16
C GLU A 140 9.56 -4.21 11.64
N ARG A 141 10.34 -4.73 10.68
CA ARG A 141 11.47 -4.00 10.09
C ARG A 141 11.06 -2.78 9.28
N ILE A 142 9.92 -2.83 8.59
CA ILE A 142 9.38 -1.63 7.92
C ILE A 142 9.01 -0.57 8.96
N ILE A 143 8.34 -0.95 10.06
CA ILE A 143 7.92 -0.03 11.13
C ILE A 143 9.13 0.54 11.87
N GLU A 144 10.13 -0.28 12.17
CA GLU A 144 11.37 0.13 12.82
C GLU A 144 12.08 1.22 11.98
N ARG A 145 12.23 0.98 10.67
CA ARG A 145 12.78 1.99 9.75
C ARG A 145 11.95 3.27 9.72
N GLY A 146 10.61 3.13 9.73
CA GLY A 146 9.71 4.28 9.79
C GLY A 146 9.88 5.09 11.06
N SER A 147 10.04 4.43 12.20
CA SER A 147 10.24 5.07 13.50
C SER A 147 11.58 5.80 13.55
N MET A 148 12.66 5.19 13.05
CA MET A 148 13.95 5.85 12.92
C MET A 148 13.89 7.10 12.04
N LEU A 149 13.10 7.10 10.95
CA LEU A 149 12.92 8.29 10.11
C LEU A 149 12.16 9.41 10.84
N LEU A 150 11.15 9.05 11.63
CA LEU A 150 10.38 10.01 12.42
C LEU A 150 11.23 10.64 13.54
N GLU A 151 12.06 9.85 14.22
CA GLU A 151 12.96 10.34 15.28
C GLU A 151 14.08 11.24 14.73
N ASN A 152 14.61 10.90 13.55
CA ASN A 152 15.69 11.67 12.93
C ASN A 152 15.19 12.91 12.18
N SER A 153 13.88 13.02 11.93
CA SER A 153 13.30 14.19 11.26
C SER A 153 13.23 15.38 12.20
N ARG A 154 14.12 16.36 11.99
CA ARG A 154 14.11 17.65 12.69
C ARG A 154 12.88 18.51 12.35
N SER A 155 12.14 18.16 11.30
CA SER A 155 10.89 18.82 10.90
C SER A 155 9.71 17.89 11.16
N SER A 156 8.80 18.32 12.03
CA SER A 156 7.52 17.64 12.28
C SER A 156 6.62 17.57 11.02
N ASN A 157 6.97 18.28 9.93
CA ASN A 157 6.17 18.38 8.71
C ASN A 157 6.70 17.54 7.54
N ALA A 158 7.84 16.85 7.68
CA ALA A 158 8.41 16.08 6.57
C ALA A 158 7.59 14.82 6.21
N TYR A 159 6.79 14.33 7.15
CA TYR A 159 5.96 13.13 6.96
C TYR A 159 4.49 13.44 7.22
N PRO A 160 3.57 12.82 6.47
CA PRO A 160 2.13 12.93 6.74
C PRO A 160 1.81 12.53 8.16
N ALA A 161 0.80 13.11 8.81
CA ALA A 161 0.47 12.82 10.20
C ALA A 161 0.08 11.35 10.48
N VAL A 162 -0.49 10.66 9.49
CA VAL A 162 -0.95 9.27 9.58
C VAL A 162 -0.15 8.35 8.64
N GLY A 163 -0.11 7.04 8.94
CA GLY A 163 0.61 6.03 8.17
C GLY A 163 2.06 5.80 8.63
N CYS A 164 2.75 4.89 7.95
CA CYS A 164 4.14 4.50 8.26
C CYS A 164 5.07 4.97 7.12
N PRO A 165 6.06 5.84 7.39
CA PRO A 165 6.99 6.33 6.35
C PRO A 165 8.09 5.33 5.99
N GLY A 166 8.24 4.25 6.78
CA GLY A 166 9.24 3.23 6.54
C GLY A 166 9.02 2.48 5.24
N ALA A 167 10.11 2.21 4.52
CA ALA A 167 10.10 1.40 3.32
C ALA A 167 11.35 0.50 3.25
N MET A 168 11.22 -0.62 2.56
CA MET A 168 12.32 -1.54 2.29
C MET A 168 12.41 -1.88 0.80
N ASN A 169 13.63 -1.99 0.30
CA ASN A 169 13.86 -2.46 -1.07
C ASN A 169 13.46 -3.94 -1.18
N ARG A 170 12.91 -4.33 -2.34
CA ARG A 170 12.61 -5.73 -2.73
C ARG A 170 13.67 -6.73 -2.25
N MET A 171 14.95 -6.46 -2.49
CA MET A 171 16.03 -7.38 -2.15
C MET A 171 16.26 -7.50 -0.64
N GLU A 172 16.12 -6.39 0.08
CA GLU A 172 16.21 -6.38 1.55
C GLU A 172 15.09 -7.22 2.15
N ILE A 173 13.86 -7.05 1.64
CA ILE A 173 12.70 -7.83 2.05
C ILE A 173 12.99 -9.33 1.86
N ILE A 174 13.40 -9.74 0.66
CA ILE A 174 13.71 -11.15 0.37
C ILE A 174 14.82 -11.68 1.30
N ASN A 175 15.79 -10.84 1.64
CA ASN A 175 16.90 -11.22 2.52
C ASN A 175 16.53 -11.34 3.99
N LEU A 176 15.40 -10.77 4.46
CA LEU A 176 14.94 -10.99 5.84
C LEU A 176 14.71 -12.46 6.17
N ARG A 177 14.52 -13.34 5.17
CA ARG A 177 14.41 -14.79 5.38
C ARG A 177 15.64 -15.38 6.09
N THR A 178 16.82 -14.77 5.93
CA THR A 178 18.07 -15.22 6.57
C THR A 178 18.20 -14.72 8.00
N GLU A 179 17.36 -13.76 8.39
CA GLU A 179 17.31 -13.19 9.74
C GLU A 179 16.25 -13.87 10.61
N LEU A 180 15.55 -14.89 10.09
CA LEU A 180 14.69 -15.75 10.90
C LEU A 180 15.53 -16.54 11.91
N GLU A 181 15.08 -16.55 13.15
CA GLU A 181 15.76 -17.20 14.27
C GLU A 181 15.00 -18.44 14.78
N GLY A 182 15.69 -19.21 15.64
CA GLY A 182 15.10 -20.35 16.33
C GLY A 182 14.53 -21.42 15.38
N ALA A 183 13.31 -21.87 15.66
CA ALA A 183 12.63 -22.89 14.87
C ALA A 183 12.28 -22.45 13.44
N HIS A 184 12.49 -21.17 13.07
CA HIS A 184 12.17 -20.65 11.74
C HIS A 184 13.39 -20.43 10.84
N GLN A 185 14.60 -20.56 11.40
CA GLN A 185 15.84 -20.31 10.67
C GLN A 185 15.99 -21.26 9.46
N GLY A 186 16.24 -20.68 8.28
CA GLY A 186 16.50 -21.45 7.05
C GLY A 186 15.29 -22.16 6.42
N HIS A 187 14.08 -21.98 6.97
CA HIS A 187 12.87 -22.64 6.48
C HIS A 187 12.14 -21.89 5.35
N VAL A 188 12.45 -20.60 5.17
CA VAL A 188 11.88 -19.77 4.09
C VAL A 188 12.93 -19.61 2.98
N THR A 189 12.65 -20.18 1.82
CA THR A 189 13.51 -20.06 0.62
C THR A 189 13.36 -18.70 -0.07
N ILE A 190 14.26 -18.38 -1.01
CA ILE A 190 14.15 -17.18 -1.86
C ILE A 190 12.83 -17.18 -2.62
N ALA A 191 12.50 -18.31 -3.28
CA ALA A 191 11.28 -18.43 -4.08
C ALA A 191 10.02 -18.23 -3.24
N GLN A 192 9.98 -18.77 -2.01
CA GLN A 192 8.89 -18.52 -1.06
C GLN A 192 8.81 -17.04 -0.68
N ALA A 193 9.94 -16.40 -0.34
CA ALA A 193 9.98 -14.99 -0.01
C ALA A 193 9.47 -14.08 -1.15
N GLU A 194 9.82 -14.40 -2.39
CA GLU A 194 9.36 -13.67 -3.58
C GLU A 194 7.86 -13.86 -3.84
N MET A 195 7.38 -15.10 -3.77
CA MET A 195 5.96 -15.42 -3.89
C MET A 195 5.14 -14.71 -2.81
N MET A 196 5.61 -14.74 -1.55
CA MET A 196 4.96 -14.04 -0.45
C MET A 196 4.91 -12.54 -0.66
N LEU A 197 6.01 -11.92 -1.12
CA LEU A 197 6.00 -10.51 -1.46
C LEU A 197 4.96 -10.18 -2.54
N GLY A 198 4.81 -11.05 -3.55
CA GLY A 198 3.76 -10.93 -4.56
C GLY A 198 2.36 -10.90 -3.95
N LEU A 199 2.04 -11.90 -3.12
CA LEU A 199 0.74 -12.02 -2.43
C LEU A 199 0.46 -10.84 -1.50
N LEU A 200 1.46 -10.41 -0.72
CA LEU A 200 1.31 -9.27 0.18
C LEU A 200 0.99 -7.97 -0.57
N VAL A 201 1.56 -7.79 -1.76
CA VAL A 201 1.29 -6.62 -2.62
C VAL A 201 -0.06 -6.73 -3.30
N GLU A 202 -0.40 -7.90 -3.85
CA GLU A 202 -1.67 -8.16 -4.53
C GLU A 202 -2.87 -7.94 -3.59
N GLU A 203 -2.76 -8.42 -2.35
CA GLU A 203 -3.81 -8.30 -1.34
C GLU A 203 -3.81 -6.98 -0.56
N GLY A 204 -2.89 -6.05 -0.87
CA GLY A 204 -2.82 -4.73 -0.25
C GLY A 204 -2.27 -4.68 1.18
N TRP A 205 -1.58 -5.73 1.62
CA TRP A 205 -0.79 -5.73 2.87
C TRP A 205 0.47 -4.89 2.75
N LEU A 206 1.10 -4.92 1.58
CA LEU A 206 2.21 -4.07 1.19
C LEU A 206 1.85 -3.29 -0.06
N VAL A 207 2.58 -2.23 -0.29
CA VAL A 207 2.38 -1.30 -1.40
C VAL A 207 3.72 -0.76 -1.84
N ARG A 208 3.83 -0.42 -3.12
CA ARG A 208 5.04 0.22 -3.65
C ARG A 208 5.10 1.65 -3.14
N MET A 209 6.29 2.08 -2.71
CA MET A 209 6.52 3.45 -2.25
C MET A 209 7.75 4.05 -2.91
N ALA A 210 7.87 5.36 -2.88
CA ALA A 210 9.11 6.04 -3.20
C ALA A 210 10.21 5.64 -2.18
N PRO A 211 11.50 5.68 -2.58
CA PRO A 211 12.58 5.51 -1.64
C PRO A 211 12.47 6.54 -0.51
N PRO A 212 12.67 6.16 0.76
CA PRO A 212 12.63 7.11 1.86
C PRO A 212 13.74 8.14 1.68
N SER A 213 13.37 9.42 1.55
CA SER A 213 14.32 10.52 1.42
C SER A 213 15.06 10.71 2.75
N LEU A 214 16.31 10.26 2.80
CA LEU A 214 17.21 10.52 3.91
C LEU A 214 17.72 11.96 3.82
N GLY A 215 16.86 12.96 4.05
CA GLY A 215 17.20 14.34 4.45
C GLY A 215 18.46 14.99 3.84
N GLY A 216 18.76 14.74 2.56
CA GLY A 216 19.92 15.29 1.87
C GLY A 216 19.47 16.29 0.83
N SER A 217 19.54 17.57 1.16
CA SER A 217 19.49 18.65 0.19
C SER A 217 20.65 18.48 -0.79
N GLN A 218 20.37 18.05 -2.01
CA GLN A 218 21.24 18.32 -3.15
C GLN A 218 20.34 18.85 -4.28
N ASN A 219 20.42 20.16 -4.47
CA ASN A 219 20.22 20.77 -5.76
C ASN A 219 21.08 19.98 -6.75
N GLU A 220 20.46 19.30 -7.69
CA GLU A 220 21.13 18.94 -8.94
C GLU A 220 20.30 19.61 -10.02
N ASP A 221 20.91 20.64 -10.57
CA ASP A 221 20.39 21.51 -11.62
C ASP A 221 19.91 20.66 -12.80
N ASP A 222 18.67 20.90 -13.22
CA ASP A 222 18.11 20.41 -14.48
C ASP A 222 18.84 21.11 -15.63
N ASP A 223 19.93 20.51 -16.12
CA ASP A 223 20.43 20.83 -17.45
C ASP A 223 19.67 19.96 -18.47
N ASP A 224 18.61 20.55 -19.00
CA ASP A 224 17.96 20.18 -20.25
C ASP A 224 19.00 20.18 -21.38
N ASP A 225 19.36 19.00 -21.89
CA ASP A 225 19.99 18.92 -23.21
C ASP A 225 19.07 18.16 -24.16
N ALA A 226 18.48 18.96 -25.05
CA ALA A 226 17.64 18.56 -26.16
C ALA A 226 18.42 17.66 -27.11
N ASP A 227 17.95 16.44 -27.33
CA ASP A 227 18.41 15.59 -28.42
C ASP A 227 18.00 16.24 -29.75
N ALA A 228 18.96 16.86 -30.42
CA ALA A 228 18.89 17.21 -31.82
C ALA A 228 19.30 15.98 -32.65
N ASP A 229 18.31 15.38 -33.31
CA ASP A 229 18.51 14.39 -34.37
C ASP A 229 19.16 15.04 -35.58
N GLU A 230 20.35 14.60 -35.98
CA GLU A 230 20.79 14.65 -37.39
C GLU A 230 21.54 13.36 -37.75
N ASP A 231 20.95 12.65 -38.72
CA ASP A 231 21.54 11.59 -39.53
C ASP A 231 22.78 12.10 -40.29
N ASP A 232 23.79 11.24 -40.51
CA ASP A 232 24.36 11.03 -41.86
C ASP A 232 25.49 9.97 -41.91
N GLU A 233 25.65 9.46 -43.14
CA GLU A 233 26.34 8.26 -43.59
C GLU A 233 27.89 8.27 -43.63
N GLU A 234 28.42 7.05 -43.80
CA GLU A 234 29.67 6.64 -44.48
C GLU A 234 31.08 7.03 -43.95
N GLY A 235 32.01 6.07 -44.02
CA GLY A 235 33.41 6.36 -44.36
C GLY A 235 34.53 5.99 -43.36
N ASN A 236 35.13 4.83 -43.62
CA ASN A 236 36.56 4.43 -43.55
C ASN A 236 37.62 5.13 -42.64
N GLU A 237 38.42 4.26 -42.00
CA GLU A 237 39.84 4.35 -41.62
C GLU A 237 40.45 5.44 -40.70
N THR A 238 41.00 4.92 -39.58
CA THR A 238 42.21 5.36 -38.85
C THR A 238 42.23 6.71 -38.12
N ARG A 239 42.11 6.64 -36.79
CA ARG A 239 42.98 7.35 -35.82
C ARG A 239 42.76 6.76 -34.43
N LYS A 240 43.82 6.22 -33.81
CA LYS A 240 43.83 5.87 -32.37
C LYS A 240 44.12 7.14 -31.56
N PRO A 241 43.27 7.50 -30.58
CA PRO A 241 43.72 8.30 -29.45
C PRO A 241 43.56 7.53 -28.14
N ARG A 242 44.70 7.36 -27.46
CA ARG A 242 44.91 7.52 -26.02
C ARG A 242 43.82 6.96 -25.08
N ARG A 243 44.12 5.80 -24.48
CA ARG A 243 43.54 5.33 -23.21
C ARG A 243 43.63 6.43 -22.15
N THR A 244 42.56 7.17 -21.97
CA THR A 244 42.25 7.84 -20.70
C THR A 244 41.22 6.95 -20.03
N ASN A 245 41.70 6.15 -19.07
CA ASN A 245 40.89 5.26 -18.26
C ASN A 245 40.11 6.09 -17.22
N ASN A 246 39.30 7.04 -17.67
CA ASN A 246 38.24 7.59 -16.83
C ASN A 246 37.13 6.55 -16.84
N LYS A 247 37.23 5.58 -15.92
CA LYS A 247 36.06 4.91 -15.37
C LYS A 247 35.17 6.03 -14.81
N ARG A 248 34.36 6.64 -15.68
CA ARG A 248 33.13 7.30 -15.28
C ARG A 248 32.37 6.22 -14.51
N LYS A 249 32.48 6.26 -13.19
CA LYS A 249 31.46 5.71 -12.32
C LYS A 249 30.23 6.52 -12.68
N THR A 250 29.48 6.03 -13.67
CA THR A 250 28.06 6.35 -13.75
C THR A 250 27.52 6.13 -12.33
N PRO A 251 26.92 7.13 -11.68
CA PRO A 251 26.22 6.88 -10.44
C PRO A 251 25.19 5.81 -10.80
N ALA A 252 25.37 4.60 -10.29
CA ALA A 252 24.38 3.55 -10.42
C ALA A 252 23.08 4.17 -9.88
N LYS A 253 22.07 4.35 -10.74
CA LYS A 253 20.70 4.61 -10.31
C LYS A 253 20.47 3.65 -9.15
N LYS A 254 20.35 4.15 -7.91
CA LYS A 254 19.93 3.36 -6.75
C LYS A 254 18.44 3.02 -6.92
N GLY A 255 18.10 2.38 -8.03
CA GLY A 255 16.75 2.10 -8.49
C GLY A 255 16.36 0.68 -8.07
N GLY A 256 15.77 0.55 -6.90
CA GLY A 256 15.06 -0.65 -6.48
C GLY A 256 13.58 -0.34 -6.30
N THR A 257 12.70 -1.33 -6.45
CA THR A 257 11.31 -1.17 -6.01
C THR A 257 11.29 -1.21 -4.48
N PHE A 258 10.74 -0.17 -3.86
CA PHE A 258 10.55 -0.10 -2.41
C PHE A 258 9.11 -0.43 -2.05
N TYR A 259 8.93 -1.04 -0.88
CA TYR A 259 7.64 -1.39 -0.35
C TYR A 259 7.47 -0.90 1.08
N GLY A 260 6.27 -0.42 1.39
CA GLY A 260 5.86 -0.02 2.73
C GLY A 260 4.57 -0.72 3.18
N ILE A 261 4.09 -0.33 4.35
CA ILE A 261 2.84 -0.84 4.92
C ILE A 261 1.65 -0.40 4.06
N GLY A 262 0.86 -1.37 3.61
CA GLY A 262 -0.34 -1.17 2.81
C GLY A 262 -1.60 -0.87 3.66
N PRO A 263 -2.68 -0.38 3.01
CA PRO A 263 -3.91 0.03 3.68
C PRO A 263 -4.55 -1.09 4.49
N ARG A 264 -4.48 -2.34 4.02
CA ARG A 264 -5.12 -3.48 4.70
C ARG A 264 -4.47 -3.77 6.05
N CYS A 265 -3.17 -3.55 6.20
CA CYS A 265 -2.49 -3.65 7.50
C CYS A 265 -3.09 -2.70 8.53
N PHE A 266 -3.38 -1.45 8.17
CA PHE A 266 -3.95 -0.49 9.11
C PHE A 266 -5.37 -0.86 9.55
N MET A 267 -6.15 -1.45 8.66
CA MET A 267 -7.53 -1.84 8.96
C MET A 267 -7.63 -3.15 9.76
N GLU A 268 -6.78 -4.13 9.47
CA GLU A 268 -6.86 -5.46 10.09
C GLU A 268 -5.88 -5.69 11.24
N LEU A 269 -4.74 -4.99 11.26
CA LEU A 269 -3.61 -5.29 12.13
C LEU A 269 -3.20 -4.11 13.02
N GLY A 270 -4.09 -3.14 13.26
CA GLY A 270 -3.77 -1.93 14.05
C GLY A 270 -3.08 -2.22 15.40
N GLU A 271 -3.57 -3.20 16.16
CA GLU A 271 -2.92 -3.61 17.42
C GLU A 271 -1.52 -4.21 17.22
N PHE A 272 -1.32 -5.00 16.17
CA PHE A 272 -0.02 -5.55 15.84
C PHE A 272 0.95 -4.45 15.41
N LEU A 273 0.50 -3.48 14.59
CA LEU A 273 1.32 -2.34 14.20
C LEU A 273 1.80 -1.53 15.41
N MET A 274 0.93 -1.31 16.41
CA MET A 274 1.32 -0.64 17.65
C MET A 274 2.33 -1.46 18.46
N LYS A 275 2.11 -2.77 18.60
CA LYS A 275 3.06 -3.67 19.30
C LYS A 275 4.41 -3.72 18.61
N ALA A 276 4.44 -3.59 17.28
CA ALA A 276 5.66 -3.51 16.48
C ALA A 276 6.34 -2.13 16.53
N GLY A 277 5.77 -1.15 17.25
CA GLY A 277 6.41 0.15 17.52
C GLY A 277 5.80 1.33 16.75
N LEU A 278 4.73 1.15 15.96
CA LEU A 278 4.07 2.26 15.29
C LEU A 278 3.31 3.12 16.32
N PRO A 279 3.57 4.44 16.44
CA PRO A 279 2.87 5.27 17.40
C PRO A 279 1.36 5.34 17.14
N GLU A 280 0.55 5.32 18.20
CA GLU A 280 -0.92 5.32 18.10
C GLU A 280 -1.47 6.51 17.31
N ASN A 281 -0.89 7.70 17.49
CA ASN A 281 -1.27 8.92 16.78
C ASN A 281 -1.01 8.87 15.26
N ARG A 282 -0.29 7.85 14.77
CA ARG A 282 -0.05 7.58 13.34
C ARG A 282 -1.08 6.64 12.74
N LEU A 283 -1.83 5.90 13.54
CA LEU A 283 -2.89 5.03 13.02
C LEU A 283 -4.00 5.89 12.41
N PRO A 284 -4.50 5.55 11.21
CA PRO A 284 -5.64 6.27 10.67
C PRO A 284 -6.85 6.02 11.57
N GLN A 285 -7.59 7.08 11.87
CA GLN A 285 -8.91 6.90 12.46
C GLN A 285 -9.79 6.19 11.44
N SER A 286 -10.36 5.05 11.83
CA SER A 286 -11.39 4.42 11.02
C SER A 286 -12.59 5.36 10.97
N ILE A 287 -13.00 5.73 9.76
CA ILE A 287 -14.25 6.43 9.57
C ILE A 287 -15.32 5.37 9.72
N LEU A 288 -15.76 5.16 10.94
CA LEU A 288 -16.98 4.41 11.17
C LEU A 288 -18.09 5.20 10.47
N HIS A 289 -18.70 4.60 9.44
CA HIS A 289 -20.01 5.02 8.97
C HIS A 289 -21.04 4.69 10.06
N ARG A 290 -20.97 5.39 11.20
CA ARG A 290 -22.04 5.45 12.20
C ARG A 290 -23.14 6.31 11.60
N ALA A 291 -24.07 5.66 10.92
CA ALA A 291 -25.44 6.14 10.79
C ALA A 291 -26.29 5.41 11.82
#